data_AF-A0A0F9IIE7-F1
#
_entry.id   AF-A0A0F9IIE7-F1
#
_cell.length_a   1.000
_cell.length_b   1.000
_cell.length_c   1.000
_cell.angle_alpha   90.00
_cell.angle_beta   90.00
_cell.angle_gamma   90.00
#
_symmetry.space_group_name_H-M   'P 1'
#
loop_
_entity.id
_entity.type
_entity.pdbx_description
1 polymer ?
#
loop_
_entity_poly.entity_id
_entity_poly.type
_entity_poly.pdbx_seq_one_letter_code
_entity_poly.pdbx_strand_id
1 'polypeptide(L)'
;MINYKITVVKVFEPKDVIGHDFIRPSGESIPKCSFVKENQKFLVDEMLTPPEGFCPHAWYGIFKEIWMLRNGNGYPDWTGEDTLYATCLDGIRPVCFKIEKLN
;
A
#
# COMPACT_ATOMS: atom_id res chain seq x y z
N MET A 1 -6.75 18.46 8.64
CA MET A 1 -6.05 17.73 9.73
C MET A 1 -5.48 16.43 9.18
N ILE A 2 -4.38 15.90 9.76
CA ILE A 2 -3.87 14.57 9.40
C ILE A 2 -4.71 13.53 10.14
N ASN A 3 -5.37 12.66 9.38
CA ASN A 3 -6.32 11.69 9.94
C ASN A 3 -5.91 10.23 9.70
N TYR A 4 -4.97 9.97 8.79
CA TYR A 4 -4.55 8.60 8.49
C TYR A 4 -3.05 8.50 8.29
N LYS A 5 -2.52 7.31 8.59
CA LYS A 5 -1.13 6.94 8.39
C LYS A 5 -1.05 5.65 7.58
N ILE A 6 -0.30 5.71 6.49
CA ILE A 6 0.03 4.55 5.66
C ILE A 6 1.46 4.14 6.01
N THR A 7 1.64 2.90 6.41
CA THR A 7 2.96 2.30 6.66
C THR A 7 3.23 1.22 5.64
N VAL A 8 4.39 1.28 4.98
CA VAL A 8 4.86 0.23 4.07
C VAL A 8 5.32 -0.96 4.91
N VAL A 9 4.63 -2.08 4.80
CA VAL A 9 4.90 -3.29 5.60
C VAL A 9 5.90 -4.20 4.90
N LYS A 10 5.67 -4.48 3.62
CA LYS A 10 6.48 -5.41 2.86
C LYS A 10 6.58 -4.98 1.41
N VAL A 11 7.80 -5.03 0.85
CA VAL A 11 8.05 -4.80 -0.58
C VAL A 11 8.53 -6.11 -1.19
N PHE A 12 7.70 -6.73 -2.02
CA PHE A 12 8.02 -7.99 -2.68
C PHE A 12 8.83 -7.77 -3.96
N GLU A 13 9.65 -8.76 -4.31
CA GLU A 13 10.22 -8.91 -5.64
C GLU A 13 9.46 -9.96 -6.46
N PRO A 14 9.59 -9.96 -7.80
CA PRO A 14 8.86 -10.91 -8.64
C PRO A 14 8.99 -12.37 -8.24
N LYS A 15 10.20 -12.81 -7.84
CA LYS A 15 10.43 -14.19 -7.42
C LYS A 15 9.68 -14.58 -6.14
N ASP A 16 9.37 -13.62 -5.26
CA ASP A 16 8.60 -13.89 -4.04
C ASP A 16 7.14 -14.23 -4.37
N VAL A 17 6.62 -13.75 -5.50
CA VAL A 17 5.23 -13.95 -5.93
C VAL A 17 5.09 -15.07 -6.95
N ILE A 18 5.99 -15.11 -7.93
CA ILE A 18 5.92 -16.02 -9.08
C ILE A 18 6.68 -17.33 -8.80
N GLY A 19 7.62 -17.32 -7.86
CA GLY A 19 8.44 -18.49 -7.49
C GLY A 19 9.69 -18.68 -8.35
N HIS A 20 9.91 -17.84 -9.36
CA HIS A 20 11.14 -17.81 -10.17
C HIS A 20 11.44 -16.39 -10.65
N ASP A 21 12.63 -16.17 -11.22
CA ASP A 21 13.00 -14.88 -11.79
C ASP A 21 12.07 -14.50 -12.94
N PHE A 22 11.61 -13.24 -12.93
CA PHE A 22 10.81 -12.68 -14.01
C PHE A 22 11.67 -11.76 -14.87
N ILE A 23 11.82 -12.14 -16.14
CA ILE A 23 12.52 -11.37 -17.16
C ILE A 23 11.49 -10.83 -18.13
N ARG A 24 11.53 -9.52 -18.36
CA ARG A 24 10.67 -8.83 -19.33
C ARG A 24 10.95 -9.37 -20.74
N PRO A 25 10.01 -9.22 -21.68
CA PRO A 25 10.29 -9.47 -23.10
C PRO A 25 11.49 -8.69 -23.65
N SER A 26 11.84 -7.53 -23.04
CA SER A 26 13.03 -6.74 -23.37
C SER A 26 14.36 -7.36 -22.92
N GLY A 27 14.34 -8.45 -22.15
CA GLY A 27 15.53 -9.08 -21.55
C GLY A 27 15.94 -8.52 -20.19
N GLU A 28 15.28 -7.47 -19.69
CA GLU A 28 15.57 -6.87 -18.40
C GLU A 28 14.78 -7.52 -17.25
N SER A 29 15.39 -7.66 -16.08
CA SER A 29 14.68 -8.10 -14.87
C SER A 29 13.79 -6.99 -14.31
N ILE A 30 12.80 -7.37 -13.50
CA ILE A 30 11.98 -6.42 -12.75
C ILE A 30 12.52 -6.29 -11.32
N PRO A 31 13.03 -5.11 -10.90
CA PRO A 31 13.44 -4.91 -9.52
C PRO A 31 12.23 -4.73 -8.60
N LYS A 32 12.46 -4.74 -7.28
CA LYS A 32 11.47 -4.30 -6.27
C LYS A 32 10.91 -2.92 -6.59
N CYS A 33 9.74 -2.60 -6.02
CA CYS A 33 9.15 -1.27 -6.16
C CYS A 33 10.15 -0.18 -5.72
N SER A 34 10.47 0.75 -6.61
CA SER A 34 11.44 1.83 -6.36
C SER A 34 10.84 3.06 -5.70
N PHE A 35 9.51 3.15 -5.65
CA PHE A 35 8.79 4.31 -5.08
C PHE A 35 8.79 4.32 -3.56
N VAL A 36 8.97 3.16 -2.92
CA VAL A 36 8.78 3.00 -1.48
C VAL A 36 9.79 2.06 -0.86
N LYS A 37 10.00 2.19 0.45
CA LYS A 37 10.85 1.29 1.26
C LYS A 37 10.06 0.72 2.43
N GLU A 38 10.40 -0.48 2.88
CA GLU A 38 9.80 -1.06 4.10
C GLU A 38 9.95 -0.10 5.29
N ASN A 39 8.92 -0.03 6.13
CA ASN A 39 8.77 0.89 7.26
C ASN A 39 8.63 2.38 6.91
N GLN A 40 8.63 2.76 5.63
CA GLN A 40 8.31 4.13 5.21
C GLN A 40 6.86 4.46 5.59
N LYS A 41 6.64 5.70 6.03
CA LYS A 41 5.35 6.20 6.50
C LYS A 41 4.91 7.38 5.67
N PHE A 42 3.63 7.43 5.35
CA PHE A 42 2.97 8.54 4.69
C PHE A 42 1.78 8.99 5.52
N LEU A 43 1.53 10.29 5.53
CA LEU A 43 0.41 10.90 6.24
C LEU A 43 -0.61 11.37 5.21
N VAL A 44 -1.89 11.07 5.49
CA VAL A 44 -3.01 11.46 4.64
C VAL A 44 -3.93 12.35 5.46
N ASP A 45 -4.31 13.48 4.88
CA ASP A 45 -5.26 14.41 5.47
C ASP A 45 -6.72 13.99 5.21
N GLU A 46 -7.65 14.75 5.79
CA GLU A 46 -9.09 14.54 5.60
C GLU A 46 -9.58 14.74 4.15
N MET A 47 -8.79 15.38 3.30
CA MET A 47 -9.11 15.56 1.88
C MET A 47 -8.91 14.27 1.07
N LEU A 48 -8.29 13.24 1.66
CA LEU A 48 -7.96 11.98 1.01
C LEU A 48 -7.21 12.18 -0.31
N THR A 49 -6.23 13.09 -0.28
CA THR A 49 -5.33 13.30 -1.41
C THR A 49 -4.12 12.37 -1.29
N PRO A 50 -3.59 11.86 -2.42
CA PRO A 50 -2.38 11.05 -2.39
C PRO A 50 -1.22 11.89 -1.81
N PRO A 51 -0.47 11.36 -0.83
CA PRO A 51 0.69 12.05 -0.28
C PRO A 51 1.73 12.38 -1.35
N GLU A 52 2.48 13.46 -1.17
CA GLU A 52 3.55 13.82 -2.09
C GLU A 52 4.55 12.65 -2.25
N GLY A 53 4.90 12.35 -3.50
CA GLY A 53 5.80 11.23 -3.83
C GLY A 53 5.18 9.84 -3.72
N PHE A 54 3.91 9.70 -3.31
CA PHE A 54 3.23 8.42 -3.29
C PHE A 54 2.89 7.95 -4.71
N CYS A 55 3.08 6.65 -4.99
CA CYS A 55 2.81 6.10 -6.32
C CYS A 55 1.30 6.14 -6.63
N PRO A 56 0.85 6.79 -7.73
CA PRO A 56 -0.58 6.90 -8.06
C PRO A 56 -1.27 5.55 -8.29
N HIS A 57 -0.54 4.56 -8.84
CA HIS A 57 -1.07 3.22 -9.03
C HIS A 57 -1.30 2.49 -7.69
N ALA A 58 -0.37 2.61 -6.74
CA ALA A 58 -0.55 2.09 -5.40
C ALA A 58 -1.69 2.81 -4.67
N TRP A 59 -1.81 4.13 -4.85
CA TRP A 59 -2.91 4.92 -4.28
C TRP A 59 -4.27 4.40 -4.70
N TYR A 60 -4.47 4.18 -6.00
CA TYR A 60 -5.70 3.59 -6.53
C TYR A 60 -6.03 2.24 -5.86
N GLY A 61 -5.02 1.40 -5.63
CA GLY A 61 -5.19 0.10 -4.99
C GLY A 61 -5.65 0.15 -3.54
N ILE A 62 -5.18 1.15 -2.77
CA ILE A 62 -5.44 1.24 -1.33
C ILE A 62 -6.55 2.25 -0.97
N PHE A 63 -7.03 3.02 -1.93
CA PHE A 63 -7.96 4.12 -1.67
C PHE A 63 -9.27 3.65 -1.03
N LYS A 64 -9.76 2.46 -1.41
CA LYS A 64 -11.00 1.91 -0.84
C LYS A 64 -10.88 1.67 0.66
N GLU A 65 -9.74 1.18 1.16
CA GLU A 65 -9.52 0.98 2.61
C GLU A 65 -9.45 2.31 3.36
N ILE A 66 -8.77 3.31 2.80
CA ILE A 66 -8.73 4.66 3.39
C ILE A 66 -10.15 5.23 3.46
N TRP A 67 -10.92 5.06 2.39
CA TRP A 67 -12.31 5.51 2.33
C TRP A 67 -13.22 4.76 3.31
N MET A 68 -13.01 3.47 3.52
CA MET A 68 -13.72 2.68 4.54
C MET A 68 -13.46 3.21 5.95
N LEU A 69 -12.18 3.42 6.32
CA LEU A 69 -11.81 3.97 7.63
C LEU A 69 -12.39 5.37 7.85
N ARG A 70 -12.45 6.21 6.81
CA ARG A 70 -13.08 7.54 6.89
C ARG A 70 -14.55 7.46 7.30
N ASN A 71 -15.27 6.44 6.83
CA ASN A 71 -16.68 6.26 7.13
C ASN A 71 -16.92 5.42 8.41
N GLY A 72 -15.88 5.18 9.22
CA GLY A 72 -15.98 4.40 10.45
C GLY A 72 -16.15 2.90 10.23
N ASN A 73 -15.81 2.40 9.04
CA ASN A 73 -15.98 0.99 8.69
C ASN A 73 -14.62 0.28 8.73
N GLY A 74 -14.30 -0.30 9.89
CA GLY A 74 -13.19 -1.25 10.05
C GLY A 74 -13.64 -2.71 10.02
N TYR A 75 -12.76 -3.61 10.45
CA TYR A 75 -13.10 -5.02 10.69
C TYR A 75 -12.79 -5.37 12.15
N PRO A 76 -13.72 -5.09 13.10
CA PRO A 76 -13.47 -5.23 14.54
C PRO A 76 -12.92 -6.62 14.93
N ASP A 77 -13.48 -7.68 14.35
CA ASP A 77 -13.12 -9.07 14.66
C ASP A 77 -11.93 -9.61 13.83
N TRP A 78 -11.24 -8.76 13.06
CA TRP A 78 -10.11 -9.17 12.22
C TRP A 78 -8.89 -8.27 12.38
N THR A 79 -8.93 -7.06 11.83
CA THR A 79 -7.81 -6.10 11.87
C THR A 79 -8.03 -4.97 12.88
N GLY A 80 -9.19 -4.93 13.53
CA GLY A 80 -9.63 -3.85 14.43
C GLY A 80 -10.47 -2.79 13.72
N GLU A 81 -11.02 -1.87 14.51
CA GLU A 81 -11.89 -0.78 14.02
C GLU A 81 -11.12 0.27 13.20
N ASP A 82 -9.89 0.60 13.61
CA ASP A 82 -9.12 1.71 13.05
C ASP A 82 -7.91 1.29 12.21
N THR A 83 -7.83 0.00 11.85
CA THR A 83 -6.70 -0.55 11.10
C THR A 83 -7.17 -1.45 9.97
N LEU A 84 -6.64 -1.20 8.77
CA LEU A 84 -6.82 -2.04 7.59
C LEU A 84 -5.47 -2.34 6.92
N TYR A 85 -5.44 -3.43 6.16
CA TYR A 85 -4.29 -3.79 5.32
C TYR A 85 -4.72 -3.83 3.86
N ALA A 86 -3.89 -3.26 2.99
CA ALA A 86 -4.14 -3.20 1.56
C ALA A 86 -2.86 -3.48 0.78
N THR A 87 -2.99 -3.71 -0.53
CA THR A 87 -1.85 -3.99 -1.41
C THR A 87 -1.85 -3.07 -2.63
N CYS A 88 -0.65 -2.74 -3.11
CA CYS A 88 -0.48 -2.31 -4.49
C CYS A 88 -1.07 -3.39 -5.42
N LEU A 89 -1.76 -2.97 -6.49
CA LEU A 89 -2.38 -3.88 -7.46
C LEU A 89 -1.38 -4.41 -8.51
N ASP A 90 -0.10 -4.08 -8.37
CA ASP A 90 0.98 -4.70 -9.17
C ASP A 90 1.13 -6.16 -8.75
N GLY A 91 0.52 -7.07 -9.51
CA GLY A 91 0.53 -8.50 -9.24
C GLY A 91 1.88 -9.18 -9.47
N ILE A 92 2.88 -8.50 -10.04
CA ILE A 92 4.23 -9.05 -10.22
C ILE A 92 5.10 -8.72 -9.01
N ARG A 93 5.01 -7.50 -8.47
CA ARG A 93 5.84 -7.04 -7.33
C ARG A 93 5.02 -6.18 -6.36
N PRO A 94 4.02 -6.77 -5.68
CA PRO A 94 3.12 -6.05 -4.83
C PRO A 94 3.85 -5.41 -3.64
N VAL A 95 3.18 -4.44 -3.04
CA VAL A 95 3.61 -3.81 -1.79
C VAL A 95 2.45 -3.89 -0.83
N CYS A 96 2.68 -4.45 0.36
CA CYS A 96 1.69 -4.46 1.42
C CYS A 96 1.79 -3.20 2.26
N PHE A 97 0.63 -2.60 2.56
CA PHE A 97 0.49 -1.41 3.37
C PHE A 97 -0.40 -1.70 4.58
N LYS A 98 -0.03 -1.13 5.73
CA LYS A 98 -0.90 -0.96 6.89
C LYS A 98 -1.46 0.45 6.85
N ILE A 99 -2.77 0.59 7.01
CA ILE A 99 -3.47 1.87 7.00
C ILE A 99 -4.14 2.02 8.36
N GLU A 100 -3.83 3.10 9.05
CA GLU A 100 -4.33 3.37 10.40
C GLU A 100 -5.04 4.72 10.41
N LYS A 101 -6.23 4.76 11.01
CA LYS A 101 -6.86 6.03 11.40
C LYS A 101 -6.16 6.56 12.66
N LEU A 102 -5.82 7.84 12.65
CA LEU A 102 -5.19 8.53 13.77
C LEU A 102 -6.29 9.22 14.58
N ASN A 103 -6.30 8.97 15.89
CA ASN A 103 -7.19 9.62 16.86
C ASN A 103 -6.72 11.04 17.18
#